data_AF-A0A8S1TYJ7-F1
#
_entry.id   AF-A0A8S1TYJ7-F1
#
_cell.length_a   1.000
_cell.length_b   1.000
_cell.length_c   1.000
_cell.angle_alpha   90.00
_cell.angle_beta   90.00
_cell.angle_gamma   90.00
#
_symmetry.space_group_name_H-M   'P 1'
#
loop_
_entity.id
_entity.type
_entity.pdbx_description
1 polymer ?
#
loop_
_entity_poly.entity_id
_entity_poly.type
_entity_poly.pdbx_seq_one_letter_code
_entity_poly.pdbx_strand_id
1 'polypeptide(L)'
;MNYIKIIDIQPSEVVIKVDTQIYQMLLSMIQSQESKETSQVTPDFLRRIVPFFMNQFYIWTIFQKDGNINCVRETLEKLKNNKISNQKKFELGDLKLIHNSKSKKYIQIRQAWQKFLYSDDIRNCIQNSNKVKEDSKIKYIQSIIILKNELEKQRPYARLLSKYRKGFDEKPQTDTKSYIDDHIQYEEENSTCIQSYFCQS
;
A
#
# COMPACT_ATOMS: atom_id res chain seq x y z
N MET A 1 -15.17 -32.00 -27.66
CA MET A 1 -14.68 -30.65 -28.04
C MET A 1 -13.93 -30.09 -26.85
N ASN A 2 -12.68 -29.62 -27.04
CA ASN A 2 -11.93 -28.93 -25.98
C ASN A 2 -12.35 -27.46 -25.98
N TYR A 3 -13.18 -27.09 -25.02
CA TYR A 3 -13.81 -25.77 -24.95
C TYR A 3 -12.89 -24.66 -24.39
N ILE A 4 -11.76 -25.05 -23.79
CA ILE A 4 -10.71 -24.17 -23.33
C ILE A 4 -9.39 -24.76 -23.83
N LYS A 5 -8.56 -23.93 -24.44
CA LYS A 5 -7.21 -24.28 -24.90
C LYS A 5 -6.25 -23.21 -24.44
N ILE A 6 -5.22 -23.59 -23.71
CA ILE A 6 -4.11 -22.67 -23.40
C ILE A 6 -3.32 -22.48 -24.69
N ILE A 7 -3.19 -21.22 -25.11
CA ILE A 7 -2.45 -20.82 -26.31
C ILE A 7 -1.00 -20.54 -25.94
N ASP A 8 -0.79 -19.84 -24.82
CA ASP A 8 0.52 -19.42 -24.39
C ASP A 8 0.59 -19.27 -22.86
N ILE A 9 1.77 -19.51 -22.29
CA ILE A 9 2.07 -19.33 -20.87
C ILE A 9 3.39 -18.56 -20.78
N GLN A 10 3.30 -17.33 -20.29
CA GLN A 10 4.44 -16.51 -19.90
C GLN A 10 4.50 -16.42 -18.38
N PRO A 11 5.63 -15.97 -17.79
CA PRO A 11 5.79 -15.88 -16.34
C PRO A 11 4.72 -15.03 -15.62
N SER A 12 4.16 -14.02 -16.30
CA SER A 12 3.16 -13.10 -15.75
C SER A 12 1.78 -13.19 -16.40
N GLU A 13 1.61 -13.98 -17.45
CA GLU A 13 0.35 -14.04 -18.20
C GLU A 13 0.09 -15.42 -18.82
N VAL A 14 -1.19 -15.75 -18.97
CA VAL A 14 -1.65 -16.93 -19.69
C VAL A 14 -2.66 -16.50 -20.73
N VAL A 15 -2.42 -16.87 -21.98
CA VAL A 15 -3.35 -16.61 -23.08
C VAL A 15 -4.18 -17.86 -23.29
N ILE A 16 -5.50 -17.75 -23.12
CA ILE A 16 -6.44 -18.85 -23.32
C ILE A 16 -7.36 -18.57 -24.51
N LYS A 17 -7.55 -19.59 -25.36
CA LYS A 17 -8.64 -19.64 -26.33
C LYS A 17 -9.82 -20.32 -25.66
N VAL A 18 -10.93 -19.60 -25.57
CA VAL A 18 -12.15 -20.10 -24.94
C VAL A 18 -13.33 -19.81 -25.86
N ASP A 19 -14.28 -20.74 -25.89
CA ASP A 19 -15.55 -20.53 -26.58
C ASP A 19 -16.27 -19.30 -26.02
N THR A 20 -16.89 -18.49 -26.88
CA THR A 20 -17.54 -17.23 -26.48
C THR A 20 -18.62 -17.44 -25.41
N GLN A 21 -19.39 -18.53 -25.46
CA GLN A 21 -20.42 -18.81 -24.45
C GLN A 21 -19.80 -19.12 -23.09
N ILE A 22 -18.68 -19.87 -23.08
CA ILE A 22 -17.95 -20.19 -21.85
C ILE A 22 -17.19 -18.99 -21.32
N TYR A 23 -16.67 -18.11 -22.19
CA TYR A 23 -16.10 -16.84 -21.78
C TYR A 23 -17.14 -15.98 -21.06
N GLN A 24 -18.35 -15.84 -21.62
CA GLN A 24 -19.44 -15.09 -20.99
C GLN A 24 -19.86 -15.72 -19.67
N MET A 25 -19.90 -17.05 -19.58
CA MET A 25 -20.17 -17.76 -18.33
C MET A 25 -19.07 -17.50 -17.29
N LEU A 26 -17.79 -17.65 -17.65
CA LEU A 26 -16.65 -17.39 -16.75
C LEU A 26 -16.63 -15.93 -16.31
N LEU A 27 -16.85 -14.99 -17.23
CA LEU A 27 -16.93 -13.57 -16.93
C LEU A 27 -18.08 -13.27 -15.96
N SER A 28 -19.25 -13.87 -16.17
CA SER A 28 -20.40 -13.75 -15.26
C SER A 28 -20.13 -14.39 -13.90
N MET A 29 -19.37 -15.50 -13.83
CA MET A 29 -18.98 -16.14 -12.57
C MET A 29 -17.98 -15.26 -11.81
N ILE A 30 -16.97 -14.71 -12.49
CA ILE A 30 -16.00 -13.77 -11.92
C ILE A 30 -16.72 -12.52 -11.43
N GLN A 31 -17.59 -11.92 -12.25
CA GLN A 31 -18.40 -10.76 -11.87
C GLN A 31 -19.37 -11.08 -10.71
N SER A 32 -19.93 -12.29 -10.67
CA SER A 32 -20.80 -12.72 -9.58
C SER A 32 -20.02 -12.97 -8.28
N GLN A 33 -18.75 -13.39 -8.39
CA GLN A 33 -17.82 -13.47 -7.27
C GLN A 33 -17.39 -12.08 -6.84
N GLU A 34 -17.15 -11.13 -7.75
CA GLU A 34 -16.91 -9.72 -7.39
C GLU A 34 -18.14 -9.07 -6.75
N SER A 35 -19.35 -9.44 -7.15
CA SER A 35 -20.59 -8.92 -6.55
C SER A 35 -20.99 -9.62 -5.24
N LYS A 36 -20.60 -10.89 -5.04
CA LYS A 36 -20.83 -11.63 -3.78
C LYS A 36 -19.68 -11.44 -2.78
N GLU A 37 -18.48 -11.19 -3.27
CA GLU A 37 -17.32 -10.68 -2.53
C GLU A 37 -17.17 -9.17 -2.74
N THR A 38 -18.27 -8.42 -2.63
CA THR A 38 -18.19 -7.19 -1.85
C THR A 38 -17.82 -7.61 -0.43
N SER A 39 -16.56 -8.02 -0.24
CA SER A 39 -15.88 -8.15 1.02
C SER A 39 -16.01 -6.77 1.62
N GLN A 40 -17.08 -6.55 2.39
CA GLN A 40 -17.25 -5.35 3.17
C GLN A 40 -16.01 -5.27 4.04
N VAL A 41 -15.08 -4.42 3.62
CA VAL A 41 -13.81 -4.20 4.29
C VAL A 41 -14.21 -3.63 5.64
N THR A 42 -14.24 -4.49 6.66
CA THR A 42 -14.79 -4.08 7.93
C THR A 42 -13.95 -2.95 8.51
N PRO A 43 -14.54 -2.03 9.28
CA PRO A 43 -13.79 -1.00 9.99
C PRO A 43 -12.58 -1.56 10.77
N ASP A 44 -12.73 -2.75 11.34
CA ASP A 44 -11.66 -3.44 12.07
C ASP A 44 -10.57 -4.02 11.17
N PHE A 45 -10.91 -4.41 9.94
CA PHE A 45 -9.91 -4.83 8.98
C PHE A 45 -9.12 -3.63 8.45
N LEU A 46 -9.77 -2.50 8.15
CA LEU A 46 -9.10 -1.26 7.73
C LEU A 46 -8.04 -0.78 8.74
N ARG A 47 -8.32 -0.89 10.03
CA ARG A 47 -7.37 -0.56 11.11
C ARG A 47 -6.10 -1.41 11.06
N ARG A 48 -6.16 -2.61 10.48
CA ARG A 48 -5.04 -3.55 10.37
C ARG A 48 -4.23 -3.38 9.09
N ILE A 49 -4.81 -2.77 8.05
CA ILE A 49 -4.14 -2.53 6.77
C ILE A 49 -2.85 -1.73 6.98
N VAL A 50 -2.92 -0.53 7.55
CA VAL A 50 -1.74 0.33 7.65
C VAL A 50 -0.62 -0.30 8.49
N PRO A 51 -0.85 -0.80 9.71
CA PRO A 51 0.20 -1.45 10.49
C PRO A 51 0.84 -2.63 9.75
N PHE A 52 0.05 -3.43 9.03
CA PHE A 52 0.55 -4.55 8.25
C PHE A 52 1.44 -4.07 7.10
N PHE A 53 0.92 -3.21 6.21
CA PHE A 53 1.63 -2.79 5.00
C PHE A 53 2.85 -1.92 5.29
N MET A 54 2.78 -1.05 6.28
CA MET A 54 3.96 -0.29 6.73
C MET A 54 5.04 -1.21 7.30
N ASN A 55 4.65 -2.28 8.00
CA ASN A 55 5.63 -3.25 8.48
C ASN A 55 6.22 -4.08 7.33
N GLN A 56 5.42 -4.47 6.33
CA GLN A 56 5.95 -5.13 5.13
C GLN A 56 6.88 -4.22 4.34
N PHE A 57 6.55 -2.93 4.23
CA PHE A 57 7.42 -1.94 3.60
C PHE A 57 8.74 -1.79 4.34
N TYR A 58 8.72 -1.70 5.68
CA TYR A 58 9.94 -1.68 6.47
C TYR A 58 10.80 -2.93 6.21
N ILE A 59 10.19 -4.12 6.25
CA ILE A 59 10.91 -5.38 5.96
C ILE A 59 11.48 -5.36 4.54
N TRP A 60 10.71 -4.92 3.55
CA TRP A 60 11.15 -4.77 2.17
C TRP A 60 12.38 -3.87 2.09
N THR A 61 12.42 -2.74 2.80
CA THR A 61 13.61 -1.87 2.82
C THR A 61 14.86 -2.51 3.42
N ILE A 62 14.72 -3.50 4.31
CA ILE A 62 15.87 -4.23 4.87
C ILE A 62 16.51 -5.14 3.81
N PHE A 63 15.71 -5.71 2.92
CA PHE A 63 16.18 -6.66 1.90
C PHE A 63 16.67 -6.00 0.61
N GLN A 64 16.43 -4.71 0.44
CA GLN A 64 16.93 -3.96 -0.70
C GLN A 64 18.40 -3.61 -0.51
N LYS A 65 19.22 -3.87 -1.54
CA LYS A 65 20.67 -3.61 -1.53
C LYS A 65 21.03 -2.21 -2.07
N ASP A 66 20.03 -1.44 -2.52
CA ASP A 66 20.23 -0.11 -3.07
C ASP A 66 20.60 0.91 -1.96
N GLY A 67 21.73 1.59 -2.10
CA GLY A 67 22.19 2.60 -1.13
C GLY A 67 21.18 3.74 -0.90
N ASN A 68 20.32 4.03 -1.88
CA ASN A 68 19.25 5.02 -1.77
C ASN A 68 18.12 4.63 -0.81
N ILE A 69 18.03 3.36 -0.38
CA ILE A 69 17.00 2.87 0.53
C ILE A 69 17.45 2.94 2.01
N ASN A 70 18.75 3.12 2.28
CA ASN A 70 19.27 3.22 3.65
C ASN A 70 18.59 4.36 4.44
N CYS A 71 18.45 5.54 3.84
CA CYS A 71 17.78 6.68 4.47
C CYS A 71 16.29 6.40 4.79
N VAL A 72 15.62 5.66 3.89
CA VAL A 72 14.22 5.23 4.09
C VAL A 72 14.14 4.29 5.28
N ARG A 73 14.99 3.25 5.33
CA ARG A 73 15.05 2.27 6.41
C ARG A 73 15.31 2.94 7.76
N GLU A 74 16.31 3.80 7.86
CA GLU A 74 16.65 4.53 9.08
C GLU A 74 15.50 5.42 9.56
N THR A 75 14.80 6.08 8.64
CA THR A 75 13.65 6.91 9.01
C THR A 75 12.49 6.07 9.53
N LEU A 76 12.20 4.94 8.90
CA LEU A 76 11.16 4.00 9.38
C LEU A 76 11.52 3.40 10.73
N GLU A 77 12.80 3.08 10.95
CA GLU A 77 13.30 2.58 12.23
C GLU A 77 13.19 3.63 13.33
N LYS A 78 13.51 4.90 13.05
CA LYS A 78 13.28 6.02 13.98
C LYS A 78 11.80 6.18 14.32
N LEU A 79 10.90 6.14 13.33
CA LEU A 79 9.45 6.19 13.57
C LEU A 79 8.99 5.05 14.49
N LYS A 80 9.59 3.87 14.36
CA LYS A 80 9.28 2.70 15.17
C LYS A 80 9.84 2.81 16.59
N ASN A 81 11.05 3.33 16.74
CA ASN A 81 11.74 3.44 18.03
C ASN A 81 11.25 4.61 18.88
N ASN A 82 10.73 5.66 18.26
CA ASN A 82 10.15 6.81 18.98
C ASN A 82 8.77 6.52 19.61
N LYS A 83 8.21 5.32 19.35
CA LYS A 83 6.92 4.94 19.94
C LYS A 83 7.09 4.46 21.38
N ILE A 84 6.27 5.02 22.27
CA ILE A 84 6.19 4.64 23.69
C ILE A 84 5.67 3.21 23.87
N SER A 85 4.80 2.75 22.97
CA SER A 85 4.23 1.41 23.04
C SER A 85 5.30 0.32 22.83
N ASN A 86 5.34 -0.67 23.74
CA ASN A 86 6.21 -1.85 23.63
C ASN A 86 6.02 -2.62 22.31
N GLN A 87 4.85 -2.54 21.68
CA GLN A 87 4.59 -3.22 20.42
C GLN A 87 5.28 -2.55 19.22
N LYS A 88 5.69 -1.28 19.35
CA LYS A 88 6.35 -0.47 18.31
C LYS A 88 5.71 -0.68 16.92
N LYS A 89 4.37 -0.62 16.85
CA LYS A 89 3.62 -0.84 15.61
C LYS A 89 3.49 0.45 14.83
N PHE A 90 3.59 0.37 13.51
CA PHE A 90 3.20 1.48 12.64
C PHE A 90 1.69 1.73 12.75
N GLU A 91 1.31 2.99 12.60
CA GLU A 91 -0.06 3.47 12.71
C GLU A 91 -0.40 4.36 11.51
N LEU A 92 -1.70 4.64 11.34
CA LEU A 92 -2.15 5.56 10.30
C LEU A 92 -1.53 6.95 10.44
N GLY A 93 -1.24 7.40 11.66
CA GLY A 93 -0.55 8.67 11.91
C GLY A 93 0.82 8.73 11.22
N ASP A 94 1.59 7.64 11.23
CA ASP A 94 2.93 7.59 10.61
C ASP A 94 2.82 7.71 9.09
N LEU A 95 1.88 6.98 8.48
CA LEU A 95 1.65 7.03 7.04
C LEU A 95 1.15 8.41 6.61
N LYS A 96 0.27 9.04 7.41
CA LYS A 96 -0.18 10.42 7.16
C LYS A 96 0.98 11.41 7.26
N LEU A 97 1.85 11.27 8.25
CA LEU A 97 3.03 12.12 8.41
C LEU A 97 3.94 12.04 7.18
N ILE A 98 4.25 10.83 6.72
CA ILE A 98 5.07 10.60 5.53
C ILE A 98 4.46 11.25 4.29
N HIS A 99 3.16 11.10 4.08
CA HIS A 99 2.53 11.54 2.82
C HIS A 99 2.07 13.00 2.81
N ASN A 100 1.75 13.58 3.97
CA ASN A 100 1.22 14.95 4.05
C ASN A 100 2.24 15.96 4.58
N SER A 101 3.42 15.53 5.05
CA SER A 101 4.50 16.43 5.42
C SER A 101 5.16 17.07 4.19
N LYS A 102 5.39 18.39 4.26
CA LYS A 102 6.17 19.14 3.26
C LYS A 102 7.68 18.90 3.36
N SER A 103 8.16 18.19 4.38
CA SER A 103 9.60 17.97 4.57
C SER A 103 10.19 17.15 3.42
N LYS A 104 11.34 17.61 2.92
CA LYS A 104 12.11 16.94 1.85
C LYS A 104 12.55 15.53 2.26
N LYS A 105 12.75 15.29 3.56
CA LYS A 105 13.11 13.98 4.13
C LYS A 105 12.13 12.87 3.72
N TYR A 106 10.85 13.19 3.60
CA TYR A 106 9.82 12.20 3.27
C TYR A 106 9.66 11.96 1.76
N ILE A 107 10.30 12.74 0.88
CA ILE A 107 10.18 12.57 -0.57
C ILE A 107 10.64 11.16 -0.99
N GLN A 108 11.83 10.76 -0.55
CA GLN A 108 12.39 9.44 -0.88
C GLN A 108 11.53 8.30 -0.31
N ILE A 109 10.96 8.50 0.87
CA ILE A 109 10.08 7.52 1.53
C ILE A 109 8.77 7.38 0.76
N ARG A 110 8.18 8.48 0.28
CA ARG A 110 6.98 8.45 -0.57
C ARG A 110 7.23 7.71 -1.88
N GLN A 111 8.37 7.98 -2.54
CA GLN A 111 8.76 7.31 -3.77
C GLN A 111 9.00 5.81 -3.54
N ALA A 112 9.71 5.44 -2.47
CA ALA A 112 9.95 4.05 -2.11
C ALA A 112 8.66 3.31 -1.73
N TRP A 113 7.75 3.97 -1.01
CA TRP A 113 6.43 3.43 -0.68
C TRP A 113 5.61 3.16 -1.95
N GLN A 114 5.61 4.10 -2.90
CA GLN A 114 4.96 3.90 -4.19
C GLN A 114 5.60 2.73 -4.94
N LYS A 115 6.93 2.68 -5.06
CA LYS A 115 7.65 1.54 -5.68
C LYS A 115 7.24 0.22 -5.04
N PHE A 116 7.16 0.16 -3.71
CA PHE A 116 6.75 -1.01 -2.95
C PHE A 116 5.29 -1.41 -3.21
N LEU A 117 4.33 -0.46 -3.23
CA LEU A 117 2.93 -0.78 -3.51
C LEU A 117 2.71 -1.28 -4.95
N TYR A 118 3.54 -0.83 -5.90
CA TYR A 118 3.46 -1.20 -7.30
C TYR A 118 4.33 -2.39 -7.69
N SER A 119 5.18 -2.91 -6.80
CA SER A 119 5.99 -4.10 -7.08
C SER A 119 5.19 -5.39 -6.85
N ASP A 120 5.69 -6.51 -7.41
CA ASP A 120 5.17 -7.84 -7.09
C ASP A 120 5.60 -8.34 -5.71
N ASP A 121 6.64 -7.73 -5.12
CA ASP A 121 7.17 -8.11 -3.81
C ASP A 121 6.09 -8.06 -2.74
N ILE A 122 5.21 -7.05 -2.75
CA ILE A 122 4.12 -6.91 -1.77
C ILE A 122 3.12 -8.06 -1.86
N ARG A 123 2.84 -8.57 -3.08
CA ARG A 123 1.94 -9.71 -3.29
C ARG A 123 2.61 -10.98 -2.77
N ASN A 124 3.88 -11.17 -3.10
CA ASN A 124 4.70 -12.28 -2.59
C ASN A 124 4.78 -12.25 -1.06
N CYS A 125 4.94 -11.08 -0.45
CA CYS A 125 4.94 -10.92 1.01
C CYS A 125 3.62 -11.35 1.64
N ILE A 126 2.47 -11.04 1.03
CA ILE A 126 1.16 -11.48 1.54
C ILE A 126 0.99 -12.99 1.36
N GLN A 127 1.31 -13.51 0.16
CA GLN A 127 1.14 -14.91 -0.19
C GLN A 127 2.01 -15.83 0.67
N ASN A 128 3.22 -15.41 1.01
CA ASN A 128 4.16 -16.19 1.81
C ASN A 128 4.15 -15.85 3.31
N SER A 129 3.27 -14.94 3.75
CA SER A 129 3.23 -14.51 5.15
C SER A 129 2.48 -15.51 6.04
N ASN A 130 3.21 -16.16 6.96
CA ASN A 130 2.64 -16.99 8.03
C ASN A 130 1.74 -16.22 9.01
N LYS A 131 1.78 -14.88 8.99
CA LYS A 131 0.96 -14.02 9.86
C LYS A 131 -0.43 -13.72 9.28
N VAL A 132 -0.68 -14.07 8.02
CA VAL A 132 -1.95 -13.84 7.34
C VAL A 132 -2.58 -15.20 7.08
N LYS A 133 -3.78 -15.42 7.63
CA LYS A 133 -4.56 -16.63 7.35
C LYS A 133 -4.84 -16.74 5.85
N GLU A 134 -4.84 -17.95 5.31
CA GLU A 134 -5.06 -18.21 3.88
C GLU A 134 -6.31 -17.48 3.36
N ASP A 135 -7.45 -17.65 4.03
CA ASP A 135 -8.74 -17.03 3.68
C ASP A 135 -8.73 -15.49 3.74
N SER A 136 -7.73 -14.89 4.37
CA SER A 136 -7.58 -13.43 4.48
C SER A 136 -6.60 -12.85 3.46
N LYS A 137 -5.80 -13.67 2.77
CA LYS A 137 -4.78 -13.18 1.82
C LYS A 137 -5.40 -12.37 0.68
N ILE A 138 -6.52 -12.84 0.13
CA ILE A 138 -7.26 -12.12 -0.91
C ILE A 138 -7.66 -10.71 -0.45
N LYS A 139 -8.17 -10.58 0.79
CA LYS A 139 -8.56 -9.28 1.37
C LYS A 139 -7.38 -8.33 1.53
N TYR A 140 -6.21 -8.85 1.91
CA TYR A 140 -4.98 -8.05 1.94
C TYR A 140 -4.55 -7.64 0.52
N ILE A 141 -4.59 -8.55 -0.46
CA ILE A 141 -4.24 -8.22 -1.85
C ILE A 141 -5.16 -7.12 -2.39
N GLN A 142 -6.47 -7.24 -2.17
CA GLN A 142 -7.45 -6.20 -2.55
C GLN A 142 -7.19 -4.86 -1.84
N SER A 143 -6.70 -4.90 -0.59
CA SER A 143 -6.35 -3.67 0.16
C SER A 143 -5.19 -2.88 -0.47
N ILE A 144 -4.37 -3.50 -1.31
CA ILE A 144 -3.34 -2.76 -2.07
C ILE A 144 -4.01 -1.74 -3.00
N ILE A 145 -5.14 -2.10 -3.62
CA ILE A 145 -5.89 -1.19 -4.50
C ILE A 145 -6.39 0.02 -3.71
N ILE A 146 -6.91 -0.21 -2.50
CA ILE A 146 -7.33 0.88 -1.59
C ILE A 146 -6.14 1.81 -1.32
N LEU A 147 -4.97 1.26 -0.98
CA LEU A 147 -3.79 2.05 -0.67
C LEU A 147 -3.24 2.83 -1.87
N LYS A 148 -3.33 2.28 -3.08
CA LYS A 148 -2.99 2.97 -4.34
C LYS A 148 -3.96 4.10 -4.65
N ASN A 149 -5.27 3.87 -4.52
CA ASN A 149 -6.29 4.90 -4.75
C ASN A 149 -6.17 6.08 -3.79
N GLU A 150 -5.66 5.87 -2.57
CA GLU A 150 -5.36 6.97 -1.65
C GLU A 150 -4.15 7.81 -2.08
N LEU A 151 -3.17 7.26 -2.82
CA LEU A 151 -2.00 8.01 -3.29
C LEU A 151 -2.36 9.11 -4.30
N GLU A 152 -3.39 8.88 -5.11
CA GLU A 152 -3.83 9.81 -6.15
C GLU A 152 -4.59 11.02 -5.59
N LYS A 153 -4.81 11.08 -4.27
CA LYS A 153 -5.54 12.17 -3.62
C LYS A 153 -4.63 13.31 -3.25
N GLN A 154 -5.19 14.53 -3.20
CA GLN A 154 -4.49 15.72 -2.75
C GLN A 154 -3.90 15.60 -1.33
N ARG A 155 -4.58 14.87 -0.43
CA ARG A 155 -4.10 14.56 0.93
C ARG A 155 -4.17 13.05 1.17
N PRO A 156 -3.13 12.28 0.77
CA PRO A 156 -3.17 10.83 0.87
C PRO A 156 -3.40 10.33 2.30
N TYR A 157 -4.24 9.31 2.42
CA TYR A 157 -4.56 8.59 3.67
C TYR A 157 -5.23 9.43 4.78
N ALA A 158 -5.47 10.74 4.57
CA ALA A 158 -6.04 11.63 5.57
C ALA A 158 -7.41 11.14 6.09
N ARG A 159 -8.23 10.58 5.20
CA ARG A 159 -9.59 10.08 5.47
C ARG A 159 -9.74 8.57 5.30
N LEU A 160 -8.65 7.80 5.32
CA LEU A 160 -8.67 6.35 5.06
C LEU A 160 -9.69 5.63 5.97
N LEU A 161 -9.66 5.84 7.30
CA LEU A 161 -10.58 5.14 8.20
C LEU A 161 -12.01 5.68 8.19
N SER A 162 -12.22 6.94 7.81
CA SER A 162 -13.57 7.56 7.81
C SER A 162 -14.32 7.30 6.50
N LYS A 163 -13.61 7.19 5.37
CA LYS A 163 -14.20 6.96 4.05
C LYS A 163 -14.85 5.57 3.94
N TYR A 164 -14.16 4.54 4.43
CA TYR A 164 -14.64 3.15 4.32
C TYR A 164 -15.39 2.67 5.57
N ARG A 165 -15.82 3.60 6.45
CA ARG A 165 -16.65 3.30 7.63
C ARG A 165 -18.13 3.14 7.27
N LYS A 166 -18.55 3.81 6.20
CA LYS A 166 -19.81 3.55 5.51
C LYS A 166 -19.46 2.57 4.38
N GLY A 167 -20.31 1.56 4.15
CA GLY A 167 -20.09 0.57 3.09
C GLY A 167 -19.69 1.23 1.77
N PHE A 168 -19.02 0.48 0.90
CA PHE A 168 -18.33 0.91 -0.31
C PHE A 168 -19.26 1.52 -1.38
N ASP A 169 -19.95 2.61 -1.06
CA ASP A 169 -20.81 3.38 -1.93
C ASP A 169 -20.13 4.72 -2.22
N GLU A 170 -19.13 4.73 -3.09
CA GLU A 170 -18.77 5.97 -3.79
C GLU A 170 -18.32 5.64 -5.21
N LYS A 171 -19.24 5.91 -6.15
CA LYS A 171 -18.90 6.25 -7.55
C LYS A 171 -17.84 7.36 -7.56
N PRO A 172 -16.96 7.42 -8.57
CA PRO A 172 -15.91 8.44 -8.64
C PRO A 172 -16.55 9.83 -8.74
N GLN A 173 -16.49 10.60 -7.64
CA GLN A 173 -16.77 12.03 -7.66
C GLN A 173 -15.45 12.80 -7.55
N THR A 174 -15.10 13.43 -8.66
CA THR A 174 -14.40 14.71 -8.70
C THR A 174 -15.14 15.69 -7.81
N ASP A 175 -14.48 16.31 -6.83
CA ASP A 175 -14.75 17.71 -6.51
C ASP A 175 -13.67 18.35 -5.62
N THR A 176 -13.04 19.33 -6.24
CA THR A 176 -12.48 20.55 -5.67
C THR A 176 -13.45 21.20 -4.68
N LYS A 177 -13.02 21.39 -3.42
CA LYS A 177 -13.16 22.66 -2.68
C LYS A 177 -12.48 22.60 -1.31
N SER A 178 -11.90 23.76 -0.99
CA SER A 178 -11.04 24.12 0.14
C SER A 178 -11.64 23.86 1.51
N TYR A 179 -10.79 23.44 2.46
CA TYR A 179 -10.98 23.81 3.87
C TYR A 179 -9.63 24.05 4.57
N ILE A 180 -9.60 25.21 5.23
CA ILE A 180 -8.57 25.89 6.01
C ILE A 180 -8.13 25.00 7.18
N ASP A 181 -6.84 24.67 7.26
CA ASP A 181 -5.84 25.16 8.23
C ASP A 181 -6.25 24.93 9.69
N ASP A 182 -5.51 24.01 10.34
CA ASP A 182 -5.36 23.97 11.79
C ASP A 182 -3.92 23.53 12.05
N HIS A 183 -3.22 24.41 12.76
CA HIS A 183 -1.83 24.36 13.13
C HIS A 183 -1.41 22.99 13.70
N ILE A 184 -0.35 22.43 13.14
CA ILE A 184 0.52 21.52 13.87
C ILE A 184 1.90 22.16 13.93
N GLN A 185 2.20 22.81 15.05
CA GLN A 185 3.56 23.17 15.41
C GLN A 185 4.35 21.86 15.62
N TYR A 186 5.39 21.67 14.81
CA TYR A 186 6.45 20.71 15.09
C TYR A 186 7.70 21.53 15.39
N GLU A 187 8.29 21.28 16.56
CA GLU A 187 9.60 21.81 16.92
C GLU A 187 10.65 21.24 15.95
N GLU A 188 11.44 22.15 15.37
CA GLU A 188 12.56 21.84 14.48
C GLU A 188 13.77 21.40 15.30
N GLU A 189 14.07 20.10 15.31
CA GLU A 189 15.42 19.66 15.66
C GLU A 189 16.24 19.43 14.38
N ASN A 190 17.16 20.37 14.17
CA ASN A 190 18.18 20.39 13.14
C ASN A 190 18.97 19.07 13.11
N SER A 191 18.95 18.40 11.96
CA SER A 191 19.95 17.39 11.64
C SER A 191 20.34 17.52 10.16
N THR A 192 21.37 18.32 9.94
CA THR A 192 21.99 18.58 8.65
C THR A 192 22.72 17.32 8.19
N CYS A 193 22.26 16.71 7.09
CA CYS A 193 22.98 15.60 6.45
C CYS A 193 24.12 16.20 5.62
N ILE A 194 25.35 16.07 6.12
CA ILE A 194 26.57 16.44 5.39
C ILE A 194 26.83 15.37 4.33
N GLN A 195 26.89 15.80 3.06
CA GLN A 195 27.44 15.01 1.97
C GLN A 195 28.96 14.87 2.16
N SER A 196 29.46 13.67 2.46
CA SER A 196 30.88 13.38 2.33
C SER A 196 31.18 13.00 0.89
N TYR A 197 31.88 13.89 0.19
CA TYR A 197 32.64 13.55 -1.00
C TYR A 197 33.87 12.74 -0.56
N PHE A 198 34.05 11.55 -1.10
CA PHE A 198 35.36 10.90 -1.17
C PHE A 198 35.73 10.73 -2.64
N CYS A 199 36.61 11.60 -3.12
CA CYS A 199 37.47 11.30 -4.26
C CYS A 199 38.78 10.72 -3.72
N GLN A 200 39.22 9.68 -4.42
CA GLN A 200 40.34 8.80 -4.10
C GLN A 200 41.68 9.50 -4.30
N SER A 201 42.66 9.08 -3.50
CA SER A 201 44.10 9.26 -3.78
C SER A 201 44.59 8.21 -4.77
#